data_AF-A0A7Y8CRZ4-F1
#
_entry.id   AF-A0A7Y8CRZ4-F1
#
_cell.length_a   1.000
_cell.length_b   1.000
_cell.length_c   1.000
_cell.angle_alpha   90.00
_cell.angle_beta   90.00
_cell.angle_gamma   90.00
#
_symmetry.space_group_name_H-M   'P 1'
#
loop_
_entity.id
_entity.type
_entity.pdbx_description
1 polymer ?
#
loop_
_entity_poly.entity_id
_entity_poly.type
_entity_poly.pdbx_seq_one_letter_code
_entity_poly.pdbx_strand_id
1 'polypeptide(L)'
;MLAFVHSQELRNSHSLEVKMMAVINNSYYARNEKWIRPVLVAFMFAFGTSLGDILGVTNPIVSTASMWLAAIAFIITGVGVMFTDTLSAHILKLLAFVALLGAVIILVIRYFT
;
A
#
# COMPACT_ATOMS: atom_id res chain seq x y z
N MET A 1 31.48 -32.77 27.69
CA MET A 1 31.85 -31.35 27.56
C MET A 1 31.74 -30.85 26.11
N LEU A 2 32.32 -31.54 25.12
CA LEU A 2 32.26 -31.15 23.69
C LEU A 2 30.83 -31.06 23.12
N ALA A 3 29.98 -32.06 23.39
CA ALA A 3 28.58 -32.07 22.93
C ALA A 3 27.74 -30.93 23.54
N PHE A 4 28.07 -30.51 24.76
CA PHE A 4 27.40 -29.39 25.43
C PHE A 4 27.75 -28.06 24.74
N VAL A 5 29.03 -27.83 24.44
CA VAL A 5 29.51 -26.64 23.72
C VAL A 5 28.88 -26.56 22.33
N HIS A 6 28.86 -27.66 21.59
CA HIS A 6 28.23 -27.71 20.26
C HIS A 6 26.72 -27.40 20.31
N SER A 7 26.01 -27.91 21.32
CA SER A 7 24.58 -27.60 21.51
C SER A 7 24.30 -26.14 21.91
N GLN A 8 25.26 -25.45 22.53
CA GLN A 8 25.16 -24.03 22.85
C GLN A 8 25.41 -23.17 21.61
N GLU A 9 26.39 -23.52 20.78
CA GLU A 9 26.66 -22.83 19.51
C GLU A 9 25.47 -22.90 18.56
N LEU A 10 24.85 -24.07 18.40
CA LEU A 10 23.64 -24.25 17.57
C LEU A 10 22.44 -23.45 18.11
N ARG A 11 22.31 -23.33 19.43
CA ARG A 11 21.23 -22.55 20.05
C ARG A 11 21.44 -21.05 19.84
N ASN A 12 22.69 -20.59 19.94
CA ASN A 12 23.05 -19.21 19.72
C ASN A 12 22.88 -18.80 18.26
N SER A 13 23.29 -19.64 17.30
CA SER A 13 23.08 -19.37 15.86
C SER A 13 21.61 -19.28 15.52
N HIS A 14 20.78 -20.22 15.98
CA HIS A 14 19.33 -20.17 15.77
C HIS A 14 18.69 -18.92 16.39
N SER A 15 19.14 -18.50 17.58
CA SER A 15 18.64 -17.27 18.21
C SER A 15 18.98 -16.01 17.42
N LEU A 16 20.14 -15.99 16.75
CA LEU A 16 20.59 -14.89 15.90
C LEU A 16 19.77 -14.83 14.62
N GLU A 17 19.52 -15.98 13.98
CA GLU A 17 18.65 -16.06 12.80
C GLU A 17 17.23 -15.56 13.10
N VAL A 18 16.63 -15.99 14.22
CA VAL A 18 15.29 -15.52 14.63
C VAL A 18 15.28 -14.01 14.86
N LYS A 19 16.29 -13.46 15.52
CA LYS A 19 16.41 -12.01 15.73
C LYS A 19 16.60 -11.26 14.42
N MET A 20 17.43 -11.78 13.52
CA MET A 20 17.68 -11.18 12.21
C MET A 20 16.41 -11.18 11.34
N MET A 21 15.67 -12.29 11.32
CA MET A 21 14.37 -12.40 10.65
C MET A 21 13.34 -11.42 11.23
N ALA A 22 13.30 -11.25 12.57
CA ALA A 22 12.43 -10.28 13.21
C ALA A 22 12.77 -8.83 12.83
N VAL A 23 14.06 -8.50 12.72
CA VAL A 23 14.53 -7.18 12.27
C VAL A 23 14.16 -6.92 10.80
N ILE A 24 14.33 -7.91 9.92
CA ILE A 24 13.94 -7.80 8.50
C ILE A 24 12.44 -7.61 8.35
N ASN A 25 11.64 -8.39 9.09
CA ASN A 25 10.18 -8.28 9.07
C ASN A 25 9.66 -6.96 9.67
N ASN A 26 10.40 -6.38 10.62
CA ASN A 26 10.11 -5.06 11.17
C ASN A 26 10.74 -3.90 10.38
N SER A 27 11.39 -4.18 9.24
CA SER A 27 11.97 -3.15 8.41
C SER A 27 10.91 -2.22 7.82
N TYR A 28 11.28 -0.98 7.58
CA TYR A 28 10.40 0.04 7.00
C TYR A 28 9.74 -0.42 5.69
N TYR A 29 10.51 -1.11 4.84
CA TYR A 29 10.03 -1.64 3.57
C TYR A 29 9.02 -2.77 3.77
N ALA A 30 9.30 -3.74 4.65
CA ALA A 30 8.40 -4.87 4.91
C ALA A 30 7.03 -4.41 5.45
N ARG A 31 7.03 -3.35 6.28
CA ARG A 31 5.79 -2.74 6.80
C ARG A 31 4.96 -2.07 5.70
N ASN A 32 5.61 -1.50 4.68
CA ASN A 32 4.93 -0.78 3.61
C ASN A 32 4.60 -1.63 2.38
N GLU A 33 5.32 -2.72 2.15
CA GLU A 33 5.14 -3.59 0.98
C GLU A 33 3.69 -4.06 0.81
N LYS A 34 3.02 -4.37 1.93
CA LYS A 34 1.66 -4.89 1.98
C LYS A 34 0.62 -3.96 1.36
N TRP A 35 0.85 -2.65 1.40
CA TRP A 35 -0.09 -1.66 0.86
C TRP A 35 0.47 -0.90 -0.36
N ILE A 36 1.79 -0.82 -0.55
CA ILE A 36 2.40 -0.17 -1.73
C ILE A 36 1.99 -0.87 -3.03
N ARG A 37 1.98 -2.21 -3.05
CA ARG A 37 1.61 -2.95 -4.28
C ARG A 37 0.17 -2.66 -4.71
N PRO A 38 -0.84 -2.76 -3.82
CA PRO A 38 -2.20 -2.31 -4.12
C PRO A 38 -2.29 -0.84 -4.57
N VAL A 39 -1.52 0.09 -3.98
CA VAL A 39 -1.48 1.50 -4.42
C VAL A 39 -1.08 1.61 -5.88
N LEU A 40 0.01 0.94 -6.26
CA LEU A 40 0.52 0.99 -7.63
C LEU A 40 -0.49 0.41 -8.61
N VAL A 41 -1.15 -0.69 -8.25
CA VAL A 41 -2.22 -1.29 -9.05
C VAL A 41 -3.40 -0.33 -9.19
N ALA A 42 -3.86 0.28 -8.11
CA ALA A 42 -4.94 1.27 -8.13
C ALA A 42 -4.58 2.46 -9.02
N PHE A 43 -3.35 2.96 -8.92
CA PHE A 43 -2.85 4.05 -9.74
C PHE A 43 -2.78 3.66 -11.23
N MET A 44 -2.23 2.50 -11.57
CA MET A 44 -2.14 2.03 -12.96
C MET A 44 -3.52 1.89 -13.60
N PHE A 45 -4.52 1.34 -12.88
CA PHE A 45 -5.87 1.20 -13.42
C PHE A 45 -6.64 2.53 -13.46
N ALA A 46 -6.46 3.41 -12.47
CA ALA A 46 -7.13 4.70 -12.44
C ALA A 46 -6.57 5.69 -13.48
N PHE A 47 -5.25 5.67 -13.73
CA PHE A 47 -4.60 6.57 -14.68
C PHE A 47 -4.40 5.96 -16.07
N GLY A 48 -4.41 4.63 -16.18
CA GLY A 48 -4.33 3.93 -17.46
C GLY A 48 -5.50 4.27 -18.39
N THR A 49 -6.68 4.51 -17.83
CA THR A 49 -7.85 5.01 -18.59
C THR A 49 -7.60 6.42 -19.13
N SER A 50 -7.11 7.34 -18.29
CA SER A 50 -6.79 8.71 -18.72
C SER A 50 -5.62 8.80 -19.71
N LEU A 51 -4.62 7.92 -19.60
CA LEU A 51 -3.50 7.85 -20.55
C LEU A 51 -3.94 7.34 -21.93
N GLY A 52 -4.90 6.39 -21.98
CA GLY A 52 -5.51 5.94 -23.22
C GLY A 52 -6.21 7.07 -23.98
N ASP A 53 -6.92 7.93 -23.25
CA ASP A 53 -7.62 9.10 -23.81
C ASP A 53 -6.62 10.14 -24.37
N ILE A 54 -5.50 10.39 -23.67
CA ILE A 54 -4.46 11.34 -24.10
C ILE A 54 -3.70 10.83 -25.33
N LEU A 55 -3.44 9.52 -25.41
CA LEU A 55 -2.65 8.92 -26.49
C LEU A 55 -3.50 8.54 -27.72
N GLY A 56 -4.82 8.75 -27.68
CA GLY A 56 -5.73 8.32 -28.74
C GLY A 56 -5.81 6.80 -28.91
N VAL A 57 -5.30 6.05 -27.94
CA VAL A 57 -5.34 4.59 -27.92
C VAL A 57 -6.51 4.19 -27.03
N THR A 58 -7.70 4.15 -27.61
CA THR A 58 -8.88 3.53 -26.98
C THR A 58 -8.66 2.03 -26.90
N ASN A 59 -7.97 1.56 -25.85
CA ASN A 59 -7.85 0.14 -25.57
C ASN A 59 -8.92 -0.26 -24.53
N PRO A 60 -10.00 -0.96 -24.92
CA PRO A 60 -11.20 -1.16 -24.13
C PRO A 60 -11.08 -2.38 -23.21
N ILE A 61 -10.04 -2.45 -22.37
CA ILE A 61 -10.07 -3.39 -21.22
C ILE A 61 -11.01 -2.79 -20.16
N VAL A 62 -12.30 -2.77 -20.54
CA VAL A 62 -13.51 -2.55 -19.76
C VAL A 62 -13.36 -1.42 -18.73
N SER A 63 -13.70 -0.19 -19.13
CA SER A 63 -13.61 1.02 -18.27
C SER A 63 -14.27 0.82 -16.90
N THR A 64 -15.33 0.01 -16.85
CA THR A 64 -16.02 -0.34 -15.61
C THR A 64 -15.27 -1.39 -14.78
N ALA A 65 -14.77 -2.49 -15.37
CA ALA A 65 -14.09 -3.54 -14.61
C ALA A 65 -12.70 -3.09 -14.12
N SER A 66 -12.00 -2.28 -14.93
CA SER A 66 -10.76 -1.62 -14.51
C SER A 66 -10.99 -0.63 -13.36
N MET A 67 -12.09 0.14 -13.38
CA MET A 67 -12.49 0.97 -12.24
C MET A 67 -12.80 0.16 -10.98
N TRP A 68 -13.51 -0.96 -11.10
CA TRP A 68 -13.77 -1.84 -9.94
C TRP A 68 -12.48 -2.43 -9.36
N LEU A 69 -11.53 -2.83 -10.21
CA LEU A 69 -10.21 -3.29 -9.77
C LEU A 69 -9.43 -2.18 -9.06
N ALA A 70 -9.46 -0.96 -9.59
CA ALA A 70 -8.86 0.21 -8.95
C ALA A 70 -9.49 0.49 -7.58
N ALA A 71 -10.82 0.42 -7.48
CA ALA A 71 -11.55 0.62 -6.23
C ALA A 71 -11.21 -0.44 -5.17
N ILE A 72 -11.16 -1.72 -5.55
CA ILE A 72 -10.76 -2.81 -4.65
C ILE A 72 -9.32 -2.62 -4.17
N ALA A 73 -8.39 -2.32 -5.09
CA ALA A 73 -6.99 -2.07 -4.76
C ALA A 73 -6.83 -0.83 -3.84
N PHE A 74 -7.66 0.19 -4.03
CA PHE A 74 -7.72 1.37 -3.18
C PHE A 74 -8.24 1.05 -1.77
N ILE A 75 -9.26 0.19 -1.63
CA ILE A 75 -9.76 -0.25 -0.32
C ILE A 75 -8.68 -1.05 0.43
N ILE A 76 -8.02 -2.00 -0.26
CA ILE A 76 -6.93 -2.80 0.34
C ILE A 76 -5.79 -1.89 0.80
N THR A 77 -5.45 -0.89 -0.01
CA THR A 77 -4.51 0.17 0.36
C THR A 77 -4.94 0.89 1.63
N GLY A 78 -6.18 1.39 1.67
CA GLY A 78 -6.70 2.18 2.79
C GLY A 78 -6.64 1.40 4.11
N VAL A 79 -7.08 0.15 4.09
CA VAL A 79 -7.00 -0.75 5.26
C VAL A 79 -5.55 -0.96 5.68
N GLY A 80 -4.64 -1.25 4.73
CA GLY A 80 -3.22 -1.46 5.05
C GLY A 80 -2.52 -0.20 5.59
N VAL A 81 -2.82 0.97 5.03
CA VAL A 81 -2.26 2.25 5.46
C VAL A 81 -2.78 2.64 6.85
N MET A 82 -4.05 2.36 7.19
CA MET A 82 -4.65 2.69 8.49
C MET A 82 -3.82 2.17 9.66
N PHE A 83 -3.35 0.92 9.58
CA PHE A 83 -2.59 0.22 10.61
C PHE A 83 -1.06 0.34 10.45
N THR A 84 -0.59 1.17 9.52
CA THR A 84 0.84 1.37 9.30
C THR A 84 1.31 2.71 9.87
N ASP A 85 2.24 2.66 10.82
CA ASP A 85 2.91 3.83 11.42
C ASP A 85 4.25 4.12 10.74
N THR A 86 4.20 4.49 9.47
CA THR A 86 5.36 4.99 8.70
C THR A 86 5.09 6.39 8.20
N LEU A 87 6.14 7.14 7.88
CA LEU A 87 6.01 8.49 7.30
C LEU A 87 5.22 8.45 5.99
N SER A 88 5.49 7.47 5.12
CA SER A 88 4.76 7.30 3.85
C SER A 88 3.28 7.01 4.06
N ALA A 89 2.93 6.17 5.04
CA ALA A 89 1.53 5.92 5.40
C ALA A 89 0.85 7.20 5.93
N HIS A 90 1.53 8.01 6.74
CA HIS A 90 1.01 9.29 7.22
C HIS A 90 0.73 10.28 6.08
N ILE A 91 1.64 10.37 5.10
CA ILE A 91 1.45 11.21 3.91
C ILE A 91 0.19 10.77 3.15
N LEU A 92 -0.02 9.46 2.95
CA LEU A 92 -1.22 8.95 2.29
C LEU A 92 -2.51 9.25 3.09
N LYS A 93 -2.48 9.10 4.42
CA LYS A 93 -3.62 9.48 5.28
C LYS A 93 -3.97 10.96 5.13
N LEU A 94 -2.94 11.84 5.11
CA LEU A 94 -3.13 13.27 4.90
C LEU A 94 -3.72 13.59 3.53
N LEU A 95 -3.19 12.96 2.46
CA LEU A 95 -3.72 13.13 1.11
C LEU A 95 -5.19 12.69 1.00
N ALA A 96 -5.55 11.56 1.62
CA ALA A 96 -6.94 11.10 1.67
C ALA A 96 -7.86 12.10 2.40
N PHE A 97 -7.39 12.69 3.50
CA PHE A 97 -8.13 13.71 4.24
C PHE A 97 -8.35 14.98 3.40
N VAL A 98 -7.31 15.46 2.73
CA VAL A 98 -7.40 16.63 1.83
C VAL A 98 -8.37 16.36 0.67
N ALA A 99 -8.30 15.18 0.05
CA ALA A 99 -9.22 14.80 -1.02
C ALA A 99 -10.69 14.76 -0.55
N LEU A 100 -10.93 14.22 0.65
CA LEU A 100 -12.27 14.17 1.24
C LEU A 100 -12.82 15.58 1.55
N LEU A 101 -11.99 16.45 2.12
CA LEU A 101 -12.37 17.86 2.32
C LEU A 101 -12.71 18.55 1.00
N GLY A 102 -11.90 18.35 -0.04
CA GLY A 102 -12.18 18.87 -1.38
C GLY A 102 -13.51 18.38 -1.94
N ALA A 103 -13.80 17.08 -1.81
CA ALA A 103 -15.07 16.50 -2.25
C ALA A 103 -16.28 17.09 -1.49
N VAL A 104 -16.15 17.30 -0.17
CA VAL A 104 -17.20 17.94 0.65
C VAL A 104 -17.44 19.38 0.18
N ILE A 105 -16.38 20.17 -0.06
CA ILE A 105 -16.51 21.55 -0.55
C ILE A 105 -17.24 21.58 -1.90
N ILE A 106 -16.86 20.70 -2.83
CA ILE A 106 -17.52 20.58 -4.14
C ILE A 106 -19.01 20.24 -3.98
N LEU A 107 -19.34 19.30 -3.10
CA LEU A 107 -20.74 18.93 -2.83
C LEU A 107 -21.54 20.10 -2.26
N VAL A 108 -20.96 20.88 -1.34
CA VAL A 108 -21.59 22.07 -0.77
C VAL A 108 -21.84 23.12 -1.85
N ILE A 109 -20.84 23.44 -2.67
CA ILE A 109 -20.99 24.41 -3.78
C ILE A 109 -22.12 23.96 -4.72
N ARG A 110 -22.14 22.68 -5.08
CA ARG A 110 -23.15 22.09 -5.98
C ARG A 110 -24.55 22.03 -5.36
N TYR A 111 -24.68 21.99 -4.04
CA TYR A 111 -25.98 22.06 -3.38
C TYR A 111 -26.59 23.47 -3.48
N PHE A 112 -25.76 24.51 -3.53
CA PHE A 112 -26.18 25.92 -3.55
C PHE A 112 -26.20 26.56 -4.94
N THR A 113 -25.79 25.84 -6.00
CA THR A 113 -25.76 26.30 -7.39
C THR A 113 -26.62 25.41 -8.26
#